data_AF-A0A0S8JB00-F1
#
_entry.id   AF-A0A0S8JB00-F1
#
_cell.length_a   1.000
_cell.length_b   1.000
_cell.length_c   1.000
_cell.angle_alpha   90.00
_cell.angle_beta   90.00
_cell.angle_gamma   90.00
#
_symmetry.space_group_name_H-M   'P 1'
#
loop_
_entity.id
_entity.type
_entity.pdbx_description
1 polymer ?
#
loop_
_entity_poly.entity_id
_entity_poly.type
_entity_poly.pdbx_seq_one_letter_code
_entity_poly.pdbx_strand_id
1 'polypeptide(L)'
;MSDTSPNDMASAEPTSRQREPAVRRAAVQGGKPLWPHTVLVVLAGLSVHLFYWFHRKPDNLVRWVHGGGLRPADWRSFARGGVGLVIGAVVFWLFLAWLAARKRRRPLGDMARVGTAVFALLLAFAPLSFMHYWMQLRDTGSFLAHTAVIVIFVLALVRAYDTNVWHLFDGSTPRRQPALWALIVGALLVLDLTSCSFVRFYKFATHVDDLGLYDQMCWGLIHGHGFLTTIYPLPNDSFLAEHIMPTVAVFAQLYRVWEDPRLLLLVQASALAGGGWLVYRIARKRTSTPYFPLVLTFSYFINPLLERGWINDFHVDALEVFFYLAAYACLLDKERVRARIGYWLLLVLLLGCKEDVGLSVAVFGLVVAVAHRRWAVGLATMALGLVWSAVAATQLLPHFASAGGGEFVANRQLANYAHLGESAREIALAPILHPMRVIRAMLLPDRLVSVLRVLAPVGFLAIVSPLWLLLLGPPYLTTILSGWEGQYNLHTHYGLVFVAPVYLAAIEGWRRLEARFAERPQRLQTIALVVVCLAVLSANEYRKFRLSRPLKWTHEYRT
;
A
#
# COMPACT_ATOMS: atom_id res chain seq x y z
N MET A 1 -99.20 34.32 3.61
CA MET A 1 -98.85 32.90 3.75
C MET A 1 -97.55 32.83 4.54
N SER A 2 -97.62 32.30 5.78
CA SER A 2 -96.57 31.76 6.68
C SER A 2 -95.27 32.58 6.85
N ASP A 3 -94.97 33.28 7.96
CA ASP A 3 -94.87 32.88 9.40
C ASP A 3 -93.80 31.77 9.58
N THR A 4 -92.68 31.87 10.33
CA THR A 4 -92.38 32.46 11.66
C THR A 4 -90.85 32.63 11.92
N SER A 5 -90.51 33.66 12.73
CA SER A 5 -89.52 33.77 13.84
C SER A 5 -88.01 33.41 13.72
N PRO A 6 -87.11 34.27 14.28
CA PRO A 6 -85.65 34.07 14.36
C PRO A 6 -85.19 33.43 15.69
N ASN A 7 -84.03 32.76 15.70
CA ASN A 7 -83.44 32.23 16.94
C ASN A 7 -81.95 32.55 17.05
N ASP A 8 -81.62 33.29 18.11
CA ASP A 8 -80.29 33.48 18.68
C ASP A 8 -79.61 32.13 18.95
N MET A 9 -78.31 32.02 18.68
CA MET A 9 -77.43 31.23 19.54
C MET A 9 -76.01 31.80 19.58
N ALA A 10 -75.63 32.14 20.80
CA ALA A 10 -74.38 32.68 21.24
C ALA A 10 -73.18 31.78 20.94
N SER A 11 -72.05 32.44 20.73
CA SER A 11 -70.69 31.92 20.73
C SER A 11 -70.39 31.09 21.99
N ALA A 12 -70.21 29.78 21.82
CA ALA A 12 -69.57 28.92 22.81
C ALA A 12 -68.11 28.68 22.40
N GLU A 13 -67.18 29.27 23.14
CA GLU A 13 -65.75 28.96 23.07
C GLU A 13 -65.52 27.46 23.33
N PRO A 14 -64.66 26.76 22.57
CA PRO A 14 -64.23 25.43 22.95
C PRO A 14 -63.25 25.53 24.12
N THR A 15 -63.74 25.10 25.27
CA THR A 15 -63.01 24.90 26.52
C THR A 15 -61.60 24.31 26.35
N SER A 16 -60.67 24.88 27.10
CA SER A 16 -59.22 24.60 27.16
C SER A 16 -58.80 23.19 27.62
N ARG A 17 -59.70 22.20 27.62
CA ARG A 17 -59.43 20.85 28.19
C ARG A 17 -59.12 19.74 27.19
N GLN A 18 -59.09 20.01 25.89
CA GLN A 18 -58.81 18.97 24.87
C GLN A 18 -57.41 19.04 24.21
N ARG A 19 -56.56 20.03 24.56
CA ARG A 19 -55.19 20.13 24.00
C ARG A 19 -54.11 19.38 24.80
N GLU A 20 -54.40 18.91 26.00
CA GLU A 20 -53.39 18.28 26.88
C GLU A 20 -53.00 16.80 26.62
N PRO A 21 -53.76 15.93 25.92
CA PRO A 21 -53.31 14.54 25.72
C PRO A 21 -52.24 14.40 24.63
N ALA A 22 -52.25 15.28 23.62
CA ALA A 22 -51.33 15.20 22.48
C ALA A 22 -49.93 15.70 22.82
N VAL A 23 -49.82 16.76 23.63
CA VAL A 23 -48.54 17.32 24.09
C VAL A 23 -47.87 16.41 25.12
N ARG A 24 -48.65 15.76 26.01
CA ARG A 24 -48.10 14.76 26.94
C ARG A 24 -47.69 13.45 26.26
N ARG A 25 -48.36 12.99 25.20
CA ARG A 25 -47.89 11.82 24.43
C ARG A 25 -46.60 12.09 23.65
N ALA A 26 -46.36 13.32 23.21
CA ALA A 26 -45.08 13.73 22.61
C ALA A 26 -43.95 13.85 23.67
N ALA A 27 -44.27 14.25 24.90
CA ALA A 27 -43.29 14.37 25.99
C ALA A 27 -42.93 13.02 26.67
N VAL A 28 -43.80 12.00 26.58
CA VAL A 28 -43.58 10.66 27.17
C VAL A 28 -42.85 9.69 26.22
N GLN A 29 -42.56 10.08 24.98
CA GLN A 29 -41.52 9.42 24.16
C GLN A 29 -40.11 9.87 24.58
N GLY A 30 -39.85 9.90 25.90
CA GLY A 30 -38.51 9.96 26.45
C GLY A 30 -37.67 8.85 25.81
N GLY A 31 -36.62 9.25 25.10
CA GLY A 31 -35.83 8.37 24.26
C GLY A 31 -35.41 7.10 25.01
N LYS A 32 -35.66 5.93 24.42
CA LYS A 32 -35.25 4.64 24.96
C LYS A 32 -33.80 4.72 25.49
N PRO A 33 -33.51 4.14 26.66
CA PRO A 33 -32.21 4.28 27.29
C PRO A 33 -31.07 3.80 26.37
N LEU A 34 -29.97 4.55 26.32
CA LEU A 34 -28.80 4.23 25.49
C LEU A 34 -27.88 3.18 26.12
N TRP A 35 -28.01 2.88 27.43
CA TRP A 35 -27.10 1.97 28.12
C TRP A 35 -26.97 0.58 27.47
N PRO A 36 -28.02 -0.08 26.91
CA PRO A 36 -27.85 -1.39 26.26
C PRO A 36 -26.96 -1.29 25.01
N HIS A 37 -27.02 -0.15 24.33
CA HIS A 37 -26.25 0.14 23.12
C HIS A 37 -24.79 0.41 23.48
N THR A 38 -24.55 1.14 24.57
CA THR A 38 -23.22 1.34 25.13
C THR A 38 -22.57 0.02 25.53
N VAL A 39 -23.30 -0.88 26.21
CA VAL A 39 -22.79 -2.22 26.58
C VAL A 39 -22.35 -2.99 25.33
N LEU A 40 -23.17 -2.98 24.27
CA LEU A 40 -22.82 -3.68 23.03
C LEU A 40 -21.56 -3.09 22.34
N VAL A 41 -21.42 -1.76 22.31
CA VAL A 41 -20.21 -1.11 21.76
C VAL A 41 -18.97 -1.40 22.62
N VAL A 42 -19.13 -1.50 23.94
CA VAL A 42 -18.06 -1.93 24.86
C VAL A 42 -17.63 -3.37 24.55
N LEU A 43 -18.59 -4.29 24.39
CA LEU A 43 -18.29 -5.69 24.02
C LEU A 43 -17.61 -5.78 22.65
N ALA A 44 -18.04 -4.97 21.68
CA ALA A 44 -17.39 -4.86 20.37
C ALA A 44 -15.93 -4.39 20.48
N GLY A 45 -15.66 -3.35 21.29
CA GLY A 45 -14.30 -2.87 21.56
C GLY A 45 -13.42 -3.91 22.25
N LEU A 46 -13.98 -4.64 23.23
CA LEU A 46 -13.29 -5.76 23.89
C LEU A 46 -13.00 -6.91 22.92
N SER A 47 -13.92 -7.21 22.01
CA SER A 47 -13.77 -8.26 20.99
C SER A 47 -12.60 -7.96 20.05
N VAL A 48 -12.51 -6.72 19.54
CA VAL A 48 -11.36 -6.26 18.73
C VAL A 48 -10.06 -6.31 19.53
N HIS A 49 -10.09 -5.91 20.81
CA HIS A 49 -8.92 -5.95 21.67
C HIS A 49 -8.40 -7.38 21.90
N LEU A 50 -9.29 -8.31 22.26
CA LEU A 50 -8.99 -9.72 22.45
C LEU A 50 -8.26 -10.27 21.21
N PHE A 51 -8.85 -10.05 20.04
CA PHE A 51 -8.26 -10.47 18.78
C PHE A 51 -6.86 -9.90 18.57
N TYR A 52 -6.74 -8.57 18.59
CA TYR A 52 -5.50 -7.92 18.24
C TYR A 52 -4.36 -8.24 19.22
N TRP A 53 -4.69 -8.37 20.51
CA TRP A 53 -3.70 -8.67 21.53
C TRP A 53 -3.18 -10.11 21.42
N PHE A 54 -4.07 -11.09 21.24
CA PHE A 54 -3.65 -12.49 21.04
C PHE A 54 -2.96 -12.71 19.70
N HIS A 55 -3.42 -12.04 18.64
CA HIS A 55 -2.76 -12.09 17.34
C HIS A 55 -1.31 -11.58 17.42
N ARG A 56 -1.04 -10.55 18.22
CA ARG A 56 0.33 -10.04 18.45
C ARG A 56 1.16 -10.89 19.42
N LYS A 57 0.52 -11.71 20.24
CA LYS A 57 1.16 -12.51 21.29
C LYS A 57 0.52 -13.91 21.35
N PRO A 58 0.68 -14.73 20.30
CA PRO A 58 0.01 -16.03 20.20
C PRO A 58 0.36 -16.95 21.39
N ASP A 59 1.61 -16.92 21.85
CA ASP A 59 2.07 -17.71 23.02
C ASP A 59 1.31 -17.38 24.30
N ASN A 60 0.81 -16.16 24.44
CA ASN A 60 0.03 -15.77 25.62
C ASN A 60 -1.37 -16.37 25.60
N LEU A 61 -1.96 -16.57 24.41
CA LEU A 61 -3.23 -17.29 24.28
C LEU A 61 -3.06 -18.75 24.72
N VAL A 62 -2.01 -19.41 24.24
CA VAL A 62 -1.64 -20.78 24.60
C VAL A 62 -1.53 -20.91 26.12
N ARG A 63 -0.67 -20.09 26.73
CA ARG A 63 -0.42 -20.12 28.18
C ARG A 63 -1.69 -19.91 28.99
N TRP A 64 -2.54 -18.99 28.55
CA TRP A 64 -3.79 -18.70 29.24
C TRP A 64 -4.79 -19.86 29.14
N VAL A 65 -4.96 -20.46 27.95
CA VAL A 65 -5.85 -21.63 27.74
C VAL A 65 -5.36 -22.87 28.51
N HIS A 66 -4.06 -23.07 28.64
CA HIS A 66 -3.48 -24.16 29.44
C HIS A 66 -3.45 -23.88 30.95
N GLY A 67 -4.11 -22.82 31.43
CA GLY A 67 -4.20 -22.52 32.87
C GLY A 67 -2.91 -21.92 33.48
N GLY A 68 -1.89 -21.65 32.68
CA GLY A 68 -0.62 -21.05 33.13
C GLY A 68 -0.69 -19.56 33.45
N GLY A 69 -1.85 -18.92 33.17
CA GLY A 69 -2.07 -17.49 33.40
C GLY A 69 -1.22 -16.57 32.52
N LEU A 70 -1.38 -15.26 32.72
CA LEU A 70 -0.56 -14.24 32.06
C LEU A 70 0.45 -13.65 33.04
N ARG A 71 1.66 -13.31 32.54
CA ARG A 71 2.65 -12.60 33.34
C ARG A 71 2.10 -11.22 33.75
N PRO A 72 2.51 -10.64 34.89
CA PRO A 72 2.01 -9.33 35.33
C PRO A 72 2.23 -8.19 34.31
N ALA A 73 3.31 -8.24 33.53
CA ALA A 73 3.55 -7.27 32.45
C ALA A 73 2.57 -7.44 31.28
N ASP A 74 2.24 -8.69 30.92
CA ASP A 74 1.27 -9.01 29.88
C ASP A 74 -0.15 -8.64 30.32
N TRP A 75 -0.52 -8.92 31.57
CA TRP A 75 -1.79 -8.47 32.14
C TRP A 75 -1.96 -6.95 32.09
N ARG A 76 -0.94 -6.21 32.54
CA ARG A 76 -0.96 -4.74 32.47
C ARG A 76 -1.04 -4.22 31.03
N SER A 77 -0.44 -4.92 30.07
CA SER A 77 -0.50 -4.56 28.66
C SER A 77 -1.87 -4.85 28.06
N PHE A 78 -2.46 -6.00 28.38
CA PHE A 78 -3.83 -6.37 28.00
C PHE A 78 -4.83 -5.37 28.58
N ALA A 79 -4.84 -5.17 29.89
CA ALA A 79 -5.79 -4.25 30.55
C ALA A 79 -5.71 -2.81 29.98
N ARG A 80 -4.51 -2.26 29.81
CA ARG A 80 -4.33 -0.93 29.21
C ARG A 80 -4.82 -0.85 27.77
N GLY A 81 -4.51 -1.86 26.95
CA GLY A 81 -4.96 -1.94 25.57
C GLY A 81 -6.48 -2.07 25.47
N GLY A 82 -7.09 -2.89 26.34
CA GLY A 82 -8.53 -3.11 26.39
C GLY A 82 -9.29 -1.86 26.79
N VAL A 83 -8.87 -1.18 27.86
CA VAL A 83 -9.45 0.10 28.27
C VAL A 83 -9.34 1.13 27.14
N GLY A 84 -8.17 1.24 26.50
CA GLY A 84 -7.95 2.17 25.39
C GLY A 84 -8.87 1.90 24.19
N LEU A 85 -8.98 0.64 23.75
CA LEU A 85 -9.84 0.27 22.61
C LEU A 85 -11.32 0.41 22.91
N VAL A 86 -11.76 0.07 24.12
CA VAL A 86 -13.16 0.24 24.54
C VAL A 86 -13.54 1.71 24.56
N ILE A 87 -12.74 2.56 25.22
CA ILE A 87 -12.96 4.00 25.25
C ILE A 87 -12.95 4.56 23.83
N GLY A 88 -11.96 4.17 23.02
CA GLY A 88 -11.86 4.58 21.62
C GLY A 88 -13.09 4.19 20.80
N ALA A 89 -13.61 2.97 20.94
CA ALA A 89 -14.80 2.50 20.24
C ALA A 89 -16.05 3.30 20.64
N VAL A 90 -16.25 3.55 21.93
CA VAL A 90 -17.39 4.34 22.43
C VAL A 90 -17.31 5.78 21.94
N VAL A 91 -16.14 6.42 22.05
CA VAL A 91 -15.93 7.80 21.57
C VAL A 91 -16.15 7.89 20.07
N PHE A 92 -15.60 6.95 19.29
CA PHE A 92 -15.77 6.92 17.84
C PHE A 92 -17.23 6.71 17.42
N TRP A 93 -17.94 5.78 18.08
CA TRP A 93 -19.37 5.56 17.86
C TRP A 93 -20.21 6.82 18.12
N LEU A 94 -20.01 7.48 19.27
CA LEU A 94 -20.73 8.69 19.63
C LEU A 94 -20.40 9.86 18.70
N PHE A 95 -19.13 9.98 18.29
CA PHE A 95 -18.68 11.02 17.36
C PHE A 95 -19.34 10.87 15.98
N LEU A 96 -19.36 9.65 15.43
CA LEU A 96 -20.05 9.37 14.16
C LEU A 96 -21.56 9.62 14.26
N ALA A 97 -22.18 9.18 15.36
CA ALA A 97 -23.59 9.43 15.63
C ALA A 97 -23.88 10.94 15.69
N TRP A 98 -22.99 11.73 16.31
CA TRP A 98 -23.11 13.18 16.40
C TRP A 98 -22.98 13.88 15.05
N LEU A 99 -22.01 13.46 14.22
CA LEU A 99 -21.87 13.98 12.86
C LEU A 99 -23.13 13.69 12.02
N ALA A 100 -23.63 12.46 12.08
CA ALA A 100 -24.85 12.07 11.38
C ALA A 100 -26.08 12.83 11.90
N ALA A 101 -26.18 13.01 13.22
CA ALA A 101 -27.27 13.75 13.86
C ALA A 101 -27.31 15.20 13.39
N ARG A 102 -26.15 15.88 13.35
CA ARG A 102 -26.03 17.24 12.81
C ARG A 102 -26.43 17.31 11.34
N LYS A 103 -25.89 16.41 10.51
CA LYS A 103 -26.16 16.40 9.06
C LYS A 103 -27.65 16.18 8.76
N ARG A 104 -28.30 15.29 9.52
CA ARG A 104 -29.70 14.88 9.29
C ARG A 104 -30.71 15.66 10.13
N ARG A 105 -30.25 16.58 10.99
CA ARG A 105 -31.08 17.30 11.97
C ARG A 105 -31.95 16.34 12.80
N ARG A 106 -31.36 15.21 13.23
CA ARG A 106 -32.02 14.19 14.08
C ARG A 106 -31.40 14.16 15.48
N PRO A 107 -32.11 13.66 16.51
CA PRO A 107 -31.55 13.47 17.84
C PRO A 107 -30.32 12.56 17.83
N LEU A 108 -29.30 12.89 18.65
CA LEU A 108 -28.09 12.07 18.81
C LEU A 108 -28.43 10.62 19.19
N GLY A 109 -29.38 10.43 20.11
CA GLY A 109 -29.81 9.11 20.57
C GLY A 109 -30.37 8.23 19.46
N ASP A 110 -30.97 8.79 18.41
CA ASP A 110 -31.46 8.00 17.27
C ASP A 110 -30.32 7.54 16.38
N MET A 111 -29.37 8.44 16.09
CA MET A 111 -28.20 8.11 15.27
C MET A 111 -27.22 7.18 16.00
N ALA A 112 -27.13 7.30 17.32
CA ALA A 112 -26.38 6.37 18.16
C ALA A 112 -26.94 4.94 18.01
N ARG A 113 -28.26 4.78 18.14
CA ARG A 113 -28.95 3.49 18.00
C ARG A 113 -28.76 2.86 16.62
N VAL A 114 -28.80 3.66 15.55
CA VAL A 114 -28.52 3.20 14.18
C VAL A 114 -27.09 2.65 14.05
N GLY A 115 -26.10 3.33 14.65
CA GLY A 115 -24.72 2.86 14.63
C GLY A 115 -24.46 1.58 15.42
N THR A 116 -25.23 1.34 16.48
CA THR A 116 -25.00 0.20 17.38
C THR A 116 -25.06 -1.15 16.67
N ALA A 117 -26.05 -1.34 15.78
CA ALA A 117 -26.17 -2.58 15.00
C ALA A 117 -24.94 -2.83 14.12
N VAL A 118 -24.28 -1.76 13.65
CA VAL A 118 -23.05 -1.86 12.87
C VAL A 118 -21.86 -2.26 13.74
N PHE A 119 -21.73 -1.68 14.94
CA PHE A 119 -20.68 -2.06 15.89
C PHE A 119 -20.79 -3.50 16.37
N ALA A 120 -21.99 -4.10 16.38
CA ALA A 120 -22.18 -5.52 16.67
C ALA A 120 -21.39 -6.44 15.73
N LEU A 121 -21.12 -6.02 14.49
CA LEU A 121 -20.32 -6.79 13.53
C LEU A 121 -18.89 -7.04 14.03
N LEU A 122 -18.35 -6.14 14.87
CA LEU A 122 -17.02 -6.29 15.44
C LEU A 122 -16.95 -7.40 16.49
N LEU A 123 -18.08 -7.92 16.98
CA LEU A 123 -18.10 -9.09 17.86
C LEU A 123 -17.55 -10.36 17.16
N ALA A 124 -17.53 -10.37 15.82
CA ALA A 124 -16.94 -11.45 15.03
C ALA A 124 -15.42 -11.63 15.28
N PHE A 125 -14.73 -10.62 15.81
CA PHE A 125 -13.31 -10.71 16.15
C PHE A 125 -13.04 -11.70 17.30
N ALA A 126 -13.96 -11.86 18.24
CA ALA A 126 -13.80 -12.77 19.38
C ALA A 126 -13.66 -14.24 18.93
N PRO A 127 -14.60 -14.84 18.17
CA PRO A 127 -14.43 -16.20 17.68
C PRO A 127 -13.25 -16.33 16.71
N LEU A 128 -12.96 -15.30 15.90
CA LEU A 128 -11.79 -15.31 15.01
C LEU A 128 -10.45 -15.40 15.77
N SER A 129 -10.38 -14.85 16.97
CA SER A 129 -9.20 -14.98 17.87
C SER A 129 -8.91 -16.44 18.18
N PHE A 130 -9.95 -17.23 18.43
CA PHE A 130 -9.84 -18.66 18.70
C PHE A 130 -9.60 -19.44 17.41
N MET A 131 -10.25 -19.10 16.30
CA MET A 131 -10.03 -19.77 15.01
C MET A 131 -8.60 -19.58 14.50
N HIS A 132 -8.01 -18.38 14.67
CA HIS A 132 -6.62 -18.13 14.31
C HIS A 132 -5.66 -19.12 14.99
N TYR A 133 -5.92 -19.41 16.27
CA TYR A 133 -5.16 -20.39 17.04
C TYR A 133 -5.45 -21.84 16.63
N TRP A 134 -6.72 -22.25 16.64
CA TRP A 134 -7.13 -23.64 16.44
C TRP A 134 -6.90 -24.15 15.02
N MET A 135 -7.10 -23.30 14.02
CA MET A 135 -6.93 -23.68 12.62
C MET A 135 -5.50 -23.48 12.12
N GLN A 136 -4.58 -23.04 12.99
CA GLN A 136 -3.25 -22.56 12.60
C GLN A 136 -3.35 -21.74 11.31
N LEU A 137 -4.32 -20.81 11.26
CA LEU A 137 -4.50 -19.96 10.08
C LEU A 137 -3.19 -19.23 9.90
N ARG A 138 -2.34 -19.73 8.97
CA ARG A 138 -1.11 -19.08 8.52
C ARG A 138 -1.43 -17.61 8.34
N ASP A 139 -0.48 -16.72 8.65
CA ASP A 139 -0.68 -15.26 8.70
C ASP A 139 -1.65 -14.71 7.63
N THR A 140 -1.57 -15.23 6.41
CA THR A 140 -2.45 -14.96 5.26
C THR A 140 -3.96 -15.18 5.48
N GLY A 141 -4.37 -16.32 6.05
CA GLY A 141 -5.78 -16.65 6.25
C GLY A 141 -6.42 -15.78 7.33
N SER A 142 -5.65 -15.48 8.38
CA SER A 142 -6.02 -14.49 9.38
C SER A 142 -6.16 -13.11 8.76
N PHE A 143 -5.18 -12.67 7.97
CA PHE A 143 -5.24 -11.37 7.29
C PHE A 143 -6.53 -11.19 6.47
N LEU A 144 -6.88 -12.18 5.64
CA LEU A 144 -8.09 -12.12 4.79
C LEU A 144 -9.38 -12.04 5.63
N ALA A 145 -9.49 -12.83 6.69
CA ALA A 145 -10.69 -12.87 7.52
C ALA A 145 -10.94 -11.55 8.27
N HIS A 146 -9.91 -11.01 8.95
CA HIS A 146 -10.05 -9.75 9.69
C HIS A 146 -10.23 -8.56 8.75
N THR A 147 -9.56 -8.60 7.60
CA THR A 147 -9.76 -7.65 6.52
C THR A 147 -11.21 -7.62 6.06
N ALA A 148 -11.82 -8.79 5.83
CA ALA A 148 -13.22 -8.90 5.45
C ALA A 148 -14.14 -8.29 6.52
N VAL A 149 -13.91 -8.59 7.81
CA VAL A 149 -14.72 -8.01 8.90
C VAL A 149 -14.63 -6.49 8.93
N ILE A 150 -13.42 -5.92 8.81
CA ILE A 150 -13.23 -4.46 8.84
C ILE A 150 -13.85 -3.79 7.61
N VAL A 151 -13.67 -4.37 6.43
CA VAL A 151 -14.29 -3.86 5.20
C VAL A 151 -15.82 -3.88 5.32
N ILE A 152 -16.40 -5.00 5.78
CA ILE A 152 -17.85 -5.13 5.98
C ILE A 152 -18.34 -4.11 7.02
N PHE A 153 -17.63 -3.95 8.14
CA PHE A 153 -17.95 -2.97 9.18
C PHE A 153 -17.97 -1.54 8.63
N VAL A 154 -16.94 -1.14 7.89
CA VAL A 154 -16.84 0.21 7.32
C VAL A 154 -17.92 0.45 6.27
N LEU A 155 -18.21 -0.53 5.41
CA LEU A 155 -19.31 -0.44 4.43
C LEU A 155 -20.68 -0.34 5.11
N ALA A 156 -20.89 -1.10 6.18
CA ALA A 156 -22.11 -1.02 6.98
C ALA A 156 -22.25 0.34 7.68
N LEU A 157 -21.14 0.94 8.16
CA LEU A 157 -21.17 2.29 8.75
C LEU A 157 -21.58 3.35 7.73
N VAL A 158 -20.96 3.34 6.55
CA VAL A 158 -21.28 4.28 5.47
C VAL A 158 -22.73 4.18 5.05
N ARG A 159 -23.27 2.96 4.95
CA ARG A 159 -24.69 2.72 4.63
C ARG A 159 -25.63 3.14 5.77
N ALA A 160 -25.34 2.76 7.01
CA ALA A 160 -26.19 3.04 8.16
C ALA A 160 -26.36 4.54 8.40
N TYR A 161 -25.28 5.30 8.24
CA TYR A 161 -25.32 6.75 8.37
C TYR A 161 -25.66 7.48 7.06
N ASP A 162 -25.81 6.74 5.95
CA ASP A 162 -25.85 7.21 4.55
C ASP A 162 -25.00 8.48 4.37
N THR A 163 -23.71 8.26 4.66
CA THR A 163 -22.66 9.26 4.64
C THR A 163 -21.80 9.04 3.42
N ASN A 164 -22.02 9.85 2.38
CA ASN A 164 -21.05 9.92 1.30
C ASN A 164 -19.86 10.79 1.71
N VAL A 165 -18.82 10.14 2.26
CA VAL A 165 -17.56 10.76 2.70
C VAL A 165 -16.82 11.48 1.57
N TRP A 166 -17.09 11.11 0.32
CA TRP A 166 -16.42 11.65 -0.85
C TRP A 166 -16.85 13.09 -1.19
N HIS A 167 -17.99 13.57 -0.67
CA HIS A 167 -18.38 14.98 -0.80
C HIS A 167 -17.40 15.95 -0.10
N LEU A 168 -16.59 15.45 0.85
CA LEU A 168 -15.52 16.26 1.44
C LEU A 168 -14.42 16.62 0.42
N PHE A 169 -14.39 15.91 -0.71
CA PHE A 169 -13.38 16.04 -1.76
C PHE A 169 -14.02 16.38 -3.11
N ASP A 170 -15.16 17.09 -3.10
CA ASP A 170 -15.90 17.49 -4.30
C ASP A 170 -15.24 18.63 -5.10
N GLY A 171 -14.19 19.26 -4.56
CA GLY A 171 -13.49 20.37 -5.21
C GLY A 171 -14.25 21.70 -5.22
N SER A 172 -15.43 21.79 -4.59
CA SER A 172 -16.29 23.00 -4.60
C SER A 172 -15.68 24.20 -3.88
N THR A 173 -14.73 23.96 -2.97
CA THR A 173 -13.99 24.99 -2.23
C THR A 173 -12.51 24.60 -2.14
N PRO A 174 -11.58 25.54 -1.88
CA PRO A 174 -10.16 25.22 -1.69
C PRO A 174 -9.92 24.12 -0.64
N ARG A 175 -10.68 24.14 0.47
CA ARG A 175 -10.60 23.12 1.53
C ARG A 175 -11.15 21.75 1.13
N ARG A 176 -11.96 21.69 0.08
CA ARG A 176 -12.50 20.44 -0.49
C ARG A 176 -11.74 19.97 -1.73
N GLN A 177 -10.61 20.60 -2.07
CA GLN A 177 -9.77 20.15 -3.16
C GLN A 177 -9.01 18.87 -2.76
N PRO A 178 -9.19 17.74 -3.47
CA PRO A 178 -8.47 16.51 -3.17
C PRO A 178 -6.95 16.70 -3.24
N ALA A 179 -6.47 17.59 -4.12
CA ALA A 179 -5.04 17.86 -4.32
C ALA A 179 -4.37 18.43 -3.07
N LEU A 180 -5.06 19.32 -2.33
CA LEU A 180 -4.54 19.92 -1.11
C LEU A 180 -4.30 18.86 -0.05
N TRP A 181 -5.28 17.97 0.16
CA TRP A 181 -5.16 16.89 1.15
C TRP A 181 -4.14 15.84 0.74
N ALA A 182 -4.04 15.51 -0.56
CA ALA A 182 -2.98 14.63 -1.07
C ALA A 182 -1.60 15.22 -0.76
N LEU A 183 -1.43 16.53 -0.95
CA LEU A 183 -0.17 17.22 -0.65
C LEU A 183 0.13 17.22 0.85
N ILE A 184 -0.84 17.56 1.71
CA ILE A 184 -0.65 17.59 3.16
C ILE A 184 -0.30 16.20 3.69
N VAL A 185 -1.10 15.18 3.35
CA VAL A 185 -0.87 13.81 3.82
C VAL A 185 0.44 13.25 3.26
N GLY A 186 0.71 13.49 1.97
CA GLY A 186 1.97 13.12 1.35
C GLY A 186 3.16 13.78 2.06
N ALA A 187 3.11 15.08 2.33
CA ALA A 187 4.18 15.80 3.02
C ALA A 187 4.42 15.26 4.44
N LEU A 188 3.35 14.98 5.19
CA LEU A 188 3.46 14.40 6.54
C LEU A 188 4.10 13.00 6.51
N LEU A 189 3.68 12.14 5.58
CA LEU A 189 4.23 10.78 5.46
C LEU A 189 5.68 10.79 4.95
N VAL A 190 6.01 11.67 4.01
CA VAL A 190 7.38 11.88 3.55
C VAL A 190 8.27 12.35 4.70
N LEU A 191 7.80 13.31 5.50
CA LEU A 191 8.53 13.81 6.66
C LEU A 191 8.74 12.70 7.70
N ASP A 192 7.70 11.93 8.02
CA ASP A 192 7.76 10.81 8.97
C ASP A 192 8.77 9.73 8.53
N LEU A 193 8.63 9.22 7.30
CA LEU A 193 9.47 8.14 6.78
C LEU A 193 10.93 8.59 6.60
N THR A 194 11.15 9.81 6.10
CA THR A 194 12.51 10.37 5.95
C THR A 194 13.15 10.59 7.32
N SER A 195 12.40 11.13 8.29
CA SER A 195 12.88 11.28 9.67
C SER A 195 13.24 9.93 10.27
N CYS A 196 12.45 8.88 10.02
CA CYS A 196 12.75 7.52 10.44
C CYS A 196 14.08 7.01 9.84
N SER A 197 14.31 7.18 8.53
CA SER A 197 15.57 6.78 7.88
C SER A 197 16.78 7.52 8.46
N PHE A 198 16.65 8.82 8.76
CA PHE A 198 17.70 9.60 9.41
C PHE A 198 17.95 9.18 10.86
N VAL A 199 16.89 8.93 11.64
CA VAL A 199 17.02 8.43 13.02
C VAL A 199 17.71 7.07 13.03
N ARG A 200 17.44 6.20 12.04
CA ARG A 200 18.16 4.93 11.88
C ARG A 200 19.64 5.16 11.66
N PHE A 201 20.00 6.09 10.77
CA PHE A 201 21.40 6.46 10.52
C PHE A 201 22.10 6.97 11.80
N TYR A 202 21.53 7.95 12.50
CA TYR A 202 22.13 8.49 13.74
C TYR A 202 22.18 7.49 14.91
N LYS A 203 21.37 6.43 14.87
CA LYS A 203 21.40 5.34 15.84
C LYS A 203 22.30 4.18 15.41
N PHE A 204 23.08 4.34 14.33
CA PHE A 204 23.92 3.28 13.76
C PHE A 204 23.12 2.01 13.44
N ALA A 205 21.87 2.16 13.02
CA ALA A 205 20.94 1.07 12.68
C ALA A 205 20.81 0.84 11.16
N THR A 206 21.66 1.49 10.36
CA THR A 206 21.88 1.29 8.92
C THR A 206 23.03 0.30 8.68
N HIS A 207 23.10 -0.33 7.51
CA HIS A 207 24.03 -1.41 7.21
C HIS A 207 25.10 -1.01 6.21
N VAL A 208 26.28 -1.59 6.37
CA VAL A 208 27.39 -1.45 5.43
C VAL A 208 27.07 -2.11 4.08
N ASP A 209 26.41 -3.27 4.09
CA ASP A 209 26.04 -4.03 2.88
C ASP A 209 25.16 -3.26 1.89
N ASP A 210 24.40 -2.27 2.38
CA ASP A 210 23.47 -1.50 1.57
C ASP A 210 23.94 -0.03 1.52
N LEU A 211 23.68 0.77 2.57
CA LEU A 211 24.00 2.20 2.56
C LEU A 211 25.50 2.47 2.43
N GLY A 212 26.35 1.71 3.13
CA GLY A 212 27.81 1.87 3.07
C GLY A 212 28.39 1.51 1.69
N LEU A 213 27.81 0.51 1.03
CA LEU A 213 28.19 0.12 -0.33
C LEU A 213 27.93 1.24 -1.34
N TYR A 214 26.74 1.83 -1.31
CA TYR A 214 26.43 2.95 -2.20
C TYR A 214 27.19 4.23 -1.87
N ASP A 215 27.49 4.47 -0.59
CA ASP A 215 28.38 5.54 -0.15
C ASP A 215 29.77 5.39 -0.78
N GLN A 216 30.38 4.20 -0.63
CA GLN A 216 31.70 3.91 -1.18
C GLN A 216 31.73 4.00 -2.71
N MET A 217 30.70 3.49 -3.40
CA MET A 217 30.61 3.61 -4.86
C MET A 217 30.48 5.07 -5.30
N CYS A 218 29.63 5.87 -4.64
CA CYS A 218 29.48 7.29 -4.98
C CYS A 218 30.76 8.08 -4.74
N TRP A 219 31.43 7.85 -3.60
CA TRP A 219 32.72 8.42 -3.27
C TRP A 219 33.79 8.03 -4.31
N GLY A 220 33.85 6.75 -4.69
CA GLY A 220 34.78 6.25 -5.70
C GLY A 220 34.56 6.89 -7.07
N LEU A 221 33.30 7.04 -7.49
CA LEU A 221 32.95 7.65 -8.78
C LEU A 221 33.37 9.12 -8.87
N ILE A 222 33.22 9.90 -7.79
CA ILE A 222 33.59 11.32 -7.81
C ILE A 222 35.11 11.54 -7.67
N HIS A 223 35.83 10.60 -7.05
CA HIS A 223 37.29 10.67 -6.85
C HIS A 223 38.10 9.90 -7.91
N GLY A 224 37.45 9.27 -8.90
CA GLY A 224 38.14 8.59 -10.02
C GLY A 224 38.51 7.13 -9.76
N HIS A 225 37.93 6.50 -8.74
CA HIS A 225 38.10 5.08 -8.43
C HIS A 225 37.01 4.17 -9.03
N GLY A 226 36.05 4.75 -9.78
CA GLY A 226 34.96 3.99 -10.40
C GLY A 226 33.97 3.43 -9.37
N PHE A 227 33.34 2.29 -9.69
CA PHE A 227 32.36 1.60 -8.84
C PHE A 227 33.03 0.78 -7.72
N LEU A 228 33.94 1.42 -6.99
CA LEU A 228 34.76 0.80 -5.96
C LEU A 228 33.91 0.15 -4.87
N THR A 229 34.31 -1.05 -4.44
CA THR A 229 33.83 -1.71 -3.23
C THR A 229 34.96 -2.46 -2.52
N THR A 230 35.04 -2.29 -1.20
CA THR A 230 35.92 -3.10 -0.32
C THR A 230 35.10 -3.98 0.62
N ILE A 231 33.77 -4.01 0.46
CA ILE A 231 32.84 -4.75 1.32
C ILE A 231 32.73 -6.20 0.85
N TYR A 232 32.71 -6.40 -0.47
CA TYR A 232 32.67 -7.71 -1.09
C TYR A 232 34.01 -7.97 -1.81
N PRO A 233 34.59 -9.17 -1.67
CA PRO A 233 35.80 -9.56 -2.38
C PRO A 233 35.47 -9.85 -3.85
N LEU A 234 35.24 -8.78 -4.62
CA LEU A 234 34.87 -8.85 -6.04
C LEU A 234 36.07 -8.62 -6.95
N PRO A 235 36.05 -9.17 -8.18
CA PRO A 235 37.06 -8.88 -9.20
C PRO A 235 37.28 -7.37 -9.39
N ASN A 236 38.55 -6.94 -9.40
CA ASN A 236 38.97 -5.54 -9.56
C ASN A 236 38.34 -4.55 -8.56
N ASP A 237 37.93 -5.03 -7.39
CA ASP A 237 37.27 -4.22 -6.35
C ASP A 237 36.08 -3.41 -6.89
N SER A 238 35.38 -3.93 -7.92
CA SER A 238 34.32 -3.21 -8.62
C SER A 238 32.97 -3.91 -8.43
N PHE A 239 31.98 -3.16 -7.95
CA PHE A 239 30.64 -3.69 -7.76
C PHE A 239 29.92 -4.00 -9.09
N LEU A 240 30.44 -3.49 -10.22
CA LEU A 240 29.94 -3.85 -11.56
C LEU A 240 30.10 -5.34 -11.88
N ALA A 241 30.95 -6.06 -11.14
CA ALA A 241 31.06 -7.51 -11.26
C ALA A 241 29.81 -8.25 -10.73
N GLU A 242 29.05 -7.64 -9.81
CA GLU A 242 27.82 -8.22 -9.25
C GLU A 242 26.55 -7.64 -9.90
N HIS A 243 26.50 -6.32 -10.11
CA HIS A 243 25.33 -5.60 -10.65
C HIS A 243 25.71 -4.47 -11.61
N ILE A 244 24.98 -4.36 -12.73
CA ILE A 244 25.20 -3.29 -13.71
C ILE A 244 24.21 -2.15 -13.45
N MET A 245 24.71 -1.08 -12.83
CA MET A 245 23.90 0.05 -12.35
C MET A 245 24.47 1.43 -12.74
N PRO A 246 24.65 1.74 -14.03
CA PRO A 246 25.28 3.00 -14.47
C PRO A 246 24.53 4.26 -14.02
N THR A 247 23.23 4.17 -13.68
CA THR A 247 22.46 5.30 -13.16
C THR A 247 23.06 5.85 -11.85
N VAL A 248 23.74 5.02 -11.05
CA VAL A 248 24.46 5.49 -9.85
C VAL A 248 25.50 6.55 -10.21
N ALA A 249 26.16 6.49 -11.38
CA ALA A 249 27.12 7.50 -11.80
C ALA A 249 26.52 8.90 -12.01
N VAL A 250 25.24 8.97 -12.41
CA VAL A 250 24.50 10.24 -12.54
C VAL A 250 24.25 10.84 -11.16
N PHE A 251 23.82 10.02 -10.20
CA PHE A 251 23.51 10.49 -8.85
C PHE A 251 24.75 10.72 -7.99
N ALA A 252 25.85 10.01 -8.26
CA ALA A 252 27.15 10.28 -7.66
C ALA A 252 27.58 11.74 -7.90
N GLN A 253 27.14 12.38 -8.99
CA GLN A 253 27.44 13.80 -9.20
C GLN A 253 26.81 14.72 -8.15
N LEU A 254 25.67 14.34 -7.56
CA LEU A 254 25.08 15.07 -6.44
C LEU A 254 25.93 14.94 -5.18
N TYR A 255 26.68 13.85 -5.04
CA TYR A 255 27.58 13.58 -3.91
C TYR A 255 28.70 14.61 -3.79
N ARG A 256 29.06 15.30 -4.87
CA ARG A 256 30.01 16.44 -4.84
C ARG A 256 29.52 17.63 -4.03
N VAL A 257 28.20 17.76 -3.82
CA VAL A 257 27.62 18.83 -3.00
C VAL A 257 27.75 18.49 -1.52
N TRP A 258 27.57 17.21 -1.19
CA TRP A 258 27.62 16.71 0.17
C TRP A 258 28.05 15.25 0.17
N GLU A 259 29.32 15.01 0.45
CA GLU A 259 29.93 13.67 0.51
C GLU A 259 29.52 12.96 1.80
N ASP A 260 28.24 12.62 1.89
CA ASP A 260 27.65 11.99 3.07
C ASP A 260 26.48 11.07 2.69
N PRO A 261 26.39 9.85 3.27
CA PRO A 261 25.38 8.85 2.90
C PRO A 261 23.94 9.32 3.15
N ARG A 262 23.73 10.31 4.02
CA ARG A 262 22.42 10.93 4.23
C ARG A 262 21.88 11.58 2.96
N LEU A 263 22.74 12.03 2.04
CA LEU A 263 22.30 12.53 0.74
C LEU A 263 21.59 11.45 -0.07
N LEU A 264 22.09 10.21 -0.05
CA LEU A 264 21.44 9.09 -0.75
C LEU A 264 20.05 8.81 -0.19
N LEU A 265 19.92 8.84 1.14
CA LEU A 265 18.62 8.71 1.81
C LEU A 265 17.64 9.82 1.38
N LEU A 266 18.12 11.06 1.20
CA LEU A 266 17.29 12.17 0.69
C LEU A 266 16.90 11.99 -0.78
N VAL A 267 17.81 11.51 -1.62
CA VAL A 267 17.55 11.25 -3.05
C VAL A 267 16.48 10.16 -3.19
N GLN A 268 16.63 9.05 -2.47
CA GLN A 268 15.63 7.98 -2.42
C GLN A 268 14.28 8.49 -1.91
N ALA A 269 14.26 9.21 -0.78
CA ALA A 269 13.04 9.78 -0.23
C ALA A 269 12.35 10.72 -1.23
N SER A 270 13.11 11.55 -1.94
CA SER A 270 12.61 12.47 -2.94
C SER A 270 12.01 11.75 -4.16
N ALA A 271 12.67 10.69 -4.64
CA ALA A 271 12.17 9.87 -5.73
C ALA A 271 10.85 9.18 -5.36
N LEU A 272 10.80 8.52 -4.20
CA LEU A 272 9.60 7.84 -3.71
C LEU A 272 8.46 8.84 -3.45
N ALA A 273 8.75 10.04 -2.93
CA ALA A 273 7.78 11.12 -2.78
C ALA A 273 7.24 11.60 -4.14
N GLY A 274 8.15 11.81 -5.10
CA GLY A 274 7.82 12.18 -6.48
C GLY A 274 6.94 11.13 -7.15
N GLY A 275 7.15 9.84 -6.87
CA GLY A 275 6.30 8.75 -7.33
C GLY A 275 4.84 8.90 -6.88
N GLY A 276 4.60 9.27 -5.62
CA GLY A 276 3.25 9.53 -5.11
C GLY A 276 2.57 10.71 -5.81
N TRP A 277 3.32 11.79 -6.07
CA TRP A 277 2.83 12.92 -6.86
C TRP A 277 2.49 12.49 -8.31
N LEU A 278 3.31 11.65 -8.93
CA LEU A 278 3.07 11.12 -10.27
C LEU A 278 1.84 10.21 -10.31
N VAL A 279 1.64 9.33 -9.31
CA VAL A 279 0.42 8.52 -9.18
C VAL A 279 -0.81 9.44 -9.16
N TYR A 280 -0.81 10.49 -8.36
CA TYR A 280 -1.90 11.47 -8.31
C TYR A 280 -2.15 12.12 -9.67
N ARG A 281 -1.09 12.59 -10.34
CA ARG A 281 -1.15 13.28 -11.64
C ARG A 281 -1.67 12.35 -12.74
N ILE A 282 -1.16 11.13 -12.81
CA ILE A 282 -1.54 10.12 -13.80
C ILE A 282 -3.00 9.71 -13.56
N ALA A 283 -3.38 9.40 -12.32
CA ALA A 283 -4.76 9.05 -11.99
C ALA A 283 -5.72 10.18 -12.39
N ARG A 284 -5.44 11.44 -12.00
CA ARG A 284 -6.26 12.60 -12.43
C ARG A 284 -6.41 12.73 -13.94
N LYS A 285 -5.37 12.40 -14.70
CA LYS A 285 -5.41 12.49 -16.16
C LYS A 285 -6.17 11.33 -16.81
N ARG A 286 -6.18 10.16 -16.17
CA ARG A 286 -6.71 8.91 -16.74
C ARG A 286 -8.12 8.56 -16.26
N THR A 287 -8.57 9.12 -15.14
CA THR A 287 -9.85 8.79 -14.51
C THR A 287 -10.72 10.03 -14.35
N SER A 288 -12.04 9.83 -14.35
CA SER A 288 -13.05 10.89 -14.25
C SER A 288 -13.50 11.15 -12.81
N THR A 289 -13.34 10.20 -11.90
CA THR A 289 -13.79 10.30 -10.50
C THR A 289 -12.90 11.26 -9.70
N PRO A 290 -13.41 12.38 -9.15
CA PRO A 290 -12.58 13.41 -8.52
C PRO A 290 -11.76 12.95 -7.31
N TYR A 291 -12.32 12.05 -6.49
CA TYR A 291 -11.69 11.58 -5.25
C TYR A 291 -10.73 10.40 -5.47
N PHE A 292 -10.82 9.68 -6.59
CA PHE A 292 -10.02 8.47 -6.82
C PHE A 292 -8.51 8.73 -6.85
N PRO A 293 -8.01 9.80 -7.49
CA PRO A 293 -6.59 10.14 -7.44
C PRO A 293 -6.06 10.31 -6.01
N LEU A 294 -6.86 10.91 -5.11
CA LEU A 294 -6.50 11.04 -3.69
C LEU A 294 -6.47 9.67 -3.00
N VAL A 295 -7.49 8.83 -3.23
CA VAL A 295 -7.56 7.47 -2.67
C VAL A 295 -6.33 6.65 -3.04
N LEU A 296 -5.96 6.68 -4.31
CA LEU A 296 -4.84 5.89 -4.80
C LEU A 296 -3.49 6.44 -4.32
N THR A 297 -3.35 7.76 -4.23
CA THR A 297 -2.13 8.41 -3.69
C THR A 297 -1.98 8.16 -2.19
N PHE A 298 -3.08 8.18 -1.45
CA PHE A 298 -3.08 7.78 -0.04
C PHE A 298 -2.62 6.33 0.10
N SER A 299 -3.22 5.41 -0.67
CA SER A 299 -2.82 4.00 -0.75
C SER A 299 -1.33 3.84 -1.05
N TYR A 300 -0.77 4.65 -1.96
CA TYR A 300 0.66 4.65 -2.29
C TYR A 300 1.55 4.94 -1.09
N PHE A 301 1.29 6.04 -0.38
CA PHE A 301 2.17 6.43 0.74
C PHE A 301 2.06 5.51 1.96
N ILE A 302 0.93 4.83 2.14
CA ILE A 302 0.79 3.81 3.20
C ILE A 302 1.08 2.40 2.70
N ASN A 303 1.54 2.24 1.46
CA ASN A 303 1.85 0.93 0.91
C ASN A 303 3.07 0.36 1.65
N PRO A 304 2.96 -0.84 2.24
CA PRO A 304 4.07 -1.43 2.98
C PRO A 304 5.31 -1.68 2.13
N LEU A 305 5.18 -1.99 0.84
CA LEU A 305 6.33 -2.16 -0.05
C LEU A 305 7.12 -0.87 -0.19
N LEU A 306 6.40 0.26 -0.24
CA LEU A 306 6.99 1.60 -0.28
C LEU A 306 7.67 1.93 1.06
N GLU A 307 6.99 1.68 2.19
CA GLU A 307 7.54 1.88 3.53
C GLU A 307 8.86 1.10 3.70
N ARG A 308 8.87 -0.19 3.33
CA ARG A 308 10.07 -1.05 3.43
C ARG A 308 11.20 -0.53 2.57
N GLY A 309 10.94 -0.18 1.32
CA GLY A 309 11.94 0.44 0.47
C GLY A 309 12.46 1.78 1.01
N TRP A 310 11.60 2.58 1.66
CA TRP A 310 11.98 3.89 2.20
C TRP A 310 12.93 3.80 3.39
N ILE A 311 12.67 2.86 4.31
CA ILE A 311 13.41 2.72 5.57
C ILE A 311 14.57 1.74 5.51
N ASN A 312 14.55 0.80 4.55
CA ASN A 312 15.58 -0.21 4.39
C ASN A 312 16.76 0.34 3.59
N ASP A 313 17.48 1.28 4.19
CA ASP A 313 18.74 1.87 3.68
C ASP A 313 18.62 2.34 2.21
N PHE A 314 19.70 2.75 1.54
CA PHE A 314 19.60 3.24 0.15
C PHE A 314 19.68 2.10 -0.85
N HIS A 315 18.76 2.09 -1.83
CA HIS A 315 18.76 1.15 -2.95
C HIS A 315 18.36 1.87 -4.23
N VAL A 316 19.07 1.61 -5.33
CA VAL A 316 18.78 2.20 -6.64
C VAL A 316 17.37 1.82 -7.15
N ASP A 317 16.83 0.67 -6.72
CA ASP A 317 15.48 0.17 -6.99
C ASP A 317 14.39 1.19 -6.60
N ALA A 318 14.65 2.06 -5.62
CA ALA A 318 13.71 3.11 -5.22
C ALA A 318 13.53 4.19 -6.29
N LEU A 319 14.58 4.43 -7.09
CA LEU A 319 14.55 5.40 -8.19
C LEU A 319 13.73 4.88 -9.37
N GLU A 320 13.67 3.56 -9.54
CA GLU A 320 12.87 2.92 -10.59
C GLU A 320 11.40 3.31 -10.49
N VAL A 321 10.86 3.37 -9.26
CA VAL A 321 9.46 3.79 -9.02
C VAL A 321 9.18 5.15 -9.65
N PHE A 322 10.06 6.12 -9.42
CA PHE A 322 9.93 7.45 -9.99
C PHE A 322 10.09 7.44 -11.50
N PHE A 323 11.19 6.87 -12.01
CA PHE A 323 11.49 6.90 -13.45
C PHE A 323 10.44 6.21 -14.30
N TYR A 324 9.93 5.07 -13.82
CA TYR A 324 8.88 4.32 -14.49
C TYR A 324 7.58 5.14 -14.56
N LEU A 325 7.12 5.69 -13.43
CA LEU A 325 5.91 6.53 -13.39
C LEU A 325 6.10 7.81 -14.21
N ALA A 326 7.27 8.43 -14.14
CA ALA A 326 7.58 9.67 -14.86
C ALA A 326 7.64 9.44 -16.37
N ALA A 327 8.21 8.32 -16.81
CA ALA A 327 8.22 7.92 -18.21
C ALA A 327 6.77 7.76 -18.70
N TYR A 328 5.91 7.06 -17.93
CA TYR A 328 4.51 6.95 -18.30
C TYR A 328 3.79 8.31 -18.34
N ALA A 329 4.05 9.21 -17.38
CA ALA A 329 3.49 10.56 -17.39
C ALA A 329 3.92 11.35 -18.65
N CYS A 330 5.21 11.29 -19.02
CA CYS A 330 5.74 11.90 -20.24
C CYS A 330 5.11 11.32 -21.51
N LEU A 331 4.89 9.99 -21.55
CA LEU A 331 4.20 9.31 -22.65
C LEU A 331 2.78 9.85 -22.85
N LEU A 332 2.06 10.14 -21.75
CA LEU A 332 0.71 10.71 -21.80
C LEU A 332 0.71 12.16 -22.31
N ASP A 333 1.80 12.91 -22.13
CA ASP A 333 1.97 14.31 -22.56
C ASP A 333 2.70 14.43 -23.92
N LYS A 334 2.61 13.41 -24.78
CA LYS A 334 3.37 13.24 -26.03
C LYS A 334 3.35 14.43 -27.01
N GLU A 335 2.35 15.28 -26.96
CA GLU A 335 2.25 16.46 -27.84
C GLU A 335 3.36 17.48 -27.55
N ARG A 336 3.93 17.46 -26.33
CA ARG A 336 5.05 18.32 -25.95
C ARG A 336 6.37 17.67 -26.35
N VAL A 337 7.17 18.36 -27.17
CA VAL A 337 8.53 17.90 -27.56
C VAL A 337 9.36 17.50 -26.33
N ARG A 338 9.36 18.35 -25.29
CA ARG A 338 10.07 18.08 -24.03
C ARG A 338 9.62 16.77 -23.36
N ALA A 339 8.34 16.41 -23.44
CA ALA A 339 7.84 15.16 -22.88
C ALA A 339 8.28 13.94 -23.71
N ARG A 340 8.39 14.07 -25.03
CA ARG A 340 8.95 13.00 -25.88
C ARG A 340 10.42 12.72 -25.58
N ILE A 341 11.21 13.77 -25.38
CA ILE A 341 12.61 13.64 -24.98
C ILE A 341 12.69 13.06 -23.56
N GLY A 342 11.90 13.61 -22.63
CA GLY A 342 11.82 13.14 -21.25
C GLY A 342 11.47 11.65 -21.14
N TYR A 343 10.56 11.14 -21.97
CA TYR A 343 10.22 9.72 -22.02
C TYR A 343 11.46 8.84 -22.23
N TRP A 344 12.26 9.13 -23.27
CA TRP A 344 13.44 8.33 -23.59
C TRP A 344 14.56 8.50 -22.56
N LEU A 345 14.79 9.72 -22.07
CA LEU A 345 15.78 9.96 -21.01
C LEU A 345 15.44 9.18 -19.73
N LEU A 346 14.17 9.18 -19.32
CA LEU A 346 13.72 8.46 -18.13
C LEU A 346 13.79 6.94 -18.32
N LEU A 347 13.57 6.44 -19.54
CA LEU A 347 13.78 5.02 -19.83
C LEU A 347 15.26 4.63 -19.74
N VAL A 348 16.18 5.46 -20.24
CA VAL A 348 17.62 5.20 -20.12
C VAL A 348 18.05 5.21 -18.65
N LEU A 349 17.58 6.17 -17.85
CA LEU A 349 17.83 6.20 -16.41
C LEU A 349 17.22 5.00 -15.67
N LEU A 350 16.03 4.56 -16.07
CA LEU A 350 15.38 3.38 -15.52
C LEU A 350 16.18 2.11 -15.84
N LEU A 351 16.59 1.92 -17.09
CA LEU A 351 17.42 0.77 -17.50
C LEU A 351 18.75 0.76 -16.74
N GLY A 352 19.36 1.91 -16.55
CA GLY A 352 20.62 2.02 -15.81
C GLY A 352 20.49 1.78 -14.30
N CYS A 353 19.29 1.57 -13.75
CA CYS A 353 19.15 1.18 -12.34
C CYS A 353 19.68 -0.24 -12.11
N LYS A 354 19.42 -1.18 -13.03
CA LYS A 354 19.81 -2.59 -12.88
C LYS A 354 19.75 -3.36 -14.20
N GLU A 355 20.52 -4.44 -14.30
CA GLU A 355 20.60 -5.29 -15.49
C GLU A 355 19.26 -5.92 -15.91
N ASP A 356 18.41 -6.31 -14.95
CA ASP A 356 17.15 -7.03 -15.21
C ASP A 356 15.95 -6.11 -15.46
N VAL A 357 16.07 -4.82 -15.17
CA VAL A 357 15.02 -3.80 -15.39
C VAL A 357 14.61 -3.69 -16.86
N GLY A 358 15.49 -4.08 -17.79
CA GLY A 358 15.18 -4.16 -19.21
C GLY A 358 14.00 -5.08 -19.54
N LEU A 359 13.77 -6.13 -18.74
CA LEU A 359 12.60 -7.00 -18.88
C LEU A 359 11.30 -6.24 -18.52
N SER A 360 11.33 -5.45 -17.45
CA SER A 360 10.22 -4.58 -17.03
C SER A 360 9.91 -3.50 -18.09
N VAL A 361 10.95 -2.89 -18.66
CA VAL A 361 10.83 -1.92 -19.76
C VAL A 361 10.32 -2.59 -21.04
N ALA A 362 10.70 -3.84 -21.30
CA ALA A 362 10.25 -4.59 -22.45
C ALA A 362 8.73 -4.77 -22.45
N VAL A 363 8.20 -5.26 -21.32
CA VAL A 363 6.76 -5.45 -21.15
C VAL A 363 6.02 -4.11 -21.08
N PHE A 364 6.62 -3.06 -20.51
CA PHE A 364 6.08 -1.71 -20.60
C PHE A 364 5.90 -1.26 -22.05
N GLY A 365 6.91 -1.47 -22.90
CA GLY A 365 6.85 -1.18 -24.33
C GLY A 365 5.72 -1.92 -25.05
N LEU A 366 5.55 -3.21 -24.76
CA LEU A 366 4.44 -4.02 -25.28
C LEU A 366 3.07 -3.45 -24.87
N VAL A 367 2.90 -3.13 -23.59
CA VAL A 367 1.66 -2.52 -23.08
C VAL A 367 1.42 -1.17 -23.75
N VAL A 368 2.45 -0.36 -23.97
CA VAL A 368 2.34 0.92 -24.70
C VAL A 368 1.90 0.71 -26.15
N ALA A 369 2.51 -0.26 -26.86
CA ALA A 369 2.17 -0.58 -28.24
C ALA A 369 0.68 -0.94 -28.37
N VAL A 370 0.19 -1.83 -27.49
CA VAL A 370 -1.17 -2.36 -27.55
C VAL A 370 -2.20 -1.38 -26.97
N ALA A 371 -2.00 -0.90 -25.73
CA ALA A 371 -2.99 -0.09 -25.02
C ALA A 371 -3.18 1.30 -25.63
N HIS A 372 -2.11 1.90 -26.17
CA HIS A 372 -2.15 3.23 -26.78
C HIS A 372 -2.10 3.19 -28.32
N ARG A 373 -2.04 1.99 -28.93
CA ARG A 373 -1.88 1.78 -30.38
C ARG A 373 -0.65 2.47 -30.98
N ARG A 374 0.40 2.68 -30.17
CA ARG A 374 1.65 3.36 -30.56
C ARG A 374 2.73 2.33 -30.86
N TRP A 375 2.52 1.51 -31.88
CA TRP A 375 3.38 0.37 -32.21
C TRP A 375 4.86 0.75 -32.35
N ALA A 376 5.20 1.80 -33.11
CA ALA A 376 6.59 2.20 -33.30
C ALA A 376 7.29 2.54 -31.96
N VAL A 377 6.65 3.36 -31.11
CA VAL A 377 7.22 3.74 -29.81
C VAL A 377 7.28 2.55 -28.87
N GLY A 378 6.19 1.76 -28.79
CA GLY A 378 6.12 0.62 -27.88
C GLY A 378 7.11 -0.49 -28.27
N LEU A 379 7.25 -0.80 -29.56
CA LEU A 379 8.23 -1.78 -30.04
C LEU A 379 9.67 -1.28 -29.89
N ALA A 380 9.94 0.01 -30.10
CA ALA A 380 11.26 0.59 -29.83
C ALA A 380 11.61 0.54 -28.33
N THR A 381 10.67 0.86 -27.44
CA THR A 381 10.83 0.69 -25.98
C THR A 381 11.05 -0.78 -25.63
N MET A 382 10.32 -1.69 -26.28
CA MET A 382 10.45 -3.12 -26.05
C MET A 382 11.83 -3.64 -26.45
N ALA A 383 12.28 -3.29 -27.66
CA ALA A 383 13.59 -3.65 -28.17
C ALA A 383 14.71 -3.07 -27.29
N LEU A 384 14.61 -1.81 -26.89
CA LEU A 384 15.58 -1.16 -26.01
C LEU A 384 15.74 -1.92 -24.69
N GLY A 385 14.63 -2.31 -24.05
CA GLY A 385 14.65 -3.08 -22.80
C GLY A 385 15.26 -4.47 -22.97
N LEU A 386 14.86 -5.20 -24.02
CA LEU A 386 15.40 -6.54 -24.30
C LEU A 386 16.91 -6.50 -24.61
N VAL A 387 17.34 -5.53 -25.42
CA VAL A 387 18.76 -5.35 -25.77
C VAL A 387 19.57 -5.01 -24.51
N TRP A 388 19.08 -4.12 -23.65
CA TRP A 388 19.76 -3.79 -22.39
C TRP A 388 20.00 -5.03 -21.53
N SER A 389 18.94 -5.78 -21.19
CA SER A 389 19.10 -6.95 -20.32
C SER A 389 19.94 -8.05 -20.97
N ALA A 390 19.81 -8.25 -22.28
CA ALA A 390 20.64 -9.23 -22.99
C ALA A 390 22.12 -8.84 -22.96
N VAL A 391 22.45 -7.59 -23.29
CA VAL A 391 23.84 -7.09 -23.28
C VAL A 391 24.40 -7.07 -21.86
N ALA A 392 23.64 -6.59 -20.88
CA ALA A 392 24.06 -6.56 -19.48
C ALA A 392 24.38 -7.96 -18.94
N ALA A 393 23.50 -8.93 -19.18
CA ALA A 393 23.67 -10.29 -18.69
C ALA A 393 24.75 -11.10 -19.43
N THR A 394 24.89 -10.93 -20.76
CA THR A 394 25.77 -11.78 -21.58
C THR A 394 27.13 -11.17 -21.90
N GLN A 395 27.27 -9.84 -21.79
CA GLN A 395 28.51 -9.13 -22.13
C GLN A 395 29.06 -8.37 -20.93
N LEU A 396 28.27 -7.47 -20.32
CA LEU A 396 28.79 -6.57 -19.29
C LEU A 396 29.14 -7.31 -18.00
N LEU A 397 28.21 -8.09 -17.44
CA LEU A 397 28.48 -8.87 -16.22
C LEU A 397 29.67 -9.82 -16.39
N PRO A 398 29.74 -10.67 -17.45
CA PRO A 398 30.91 -11.51 -17.66
C PRO A 398 32.21 -10.74 -17.84
N HIS A 399 32.19 -9.59 -18.53
CA HIS A 399 33.37 -8.74 -18.69
C HIS A 399 33.91 -8.27 -17.33
N PHE A 400 33.06 -7.72 -16.46
CA PHE A 400 33.50 -7.24 -15.15
C PHE A 400 33.84 -8.39 -14.18
N ALA A 401 33.16 -9.54 -14.28
CA ALA A 401 33.44 -10.70 -13.45
C ALA A 401 34.75 -11.43 -13.82
N SER A 402 35.18 -11.38 -15.09
CA SER A 402 36.41 -12.04 -15.57
C SER A 402 37.64 -11.14 -15.55
N ALA A 403 37.47 -9.82 -15.48
CA ALA A 403 38.56 -8.86 -15.57
C ALA A 403 39.57 -8.91 -14.39
N GLY A 404 39.31 -9.67 -13.33
CA GLY A 404 40.19 -9.82 -12.17
C GLY A 404 41.18 -11.00 -12.22
N GLY A 405 41.26 -11.74 -13.33
CA GLY A 405 42.25 -12.81 -13.53
C GLY A 405 42.03 -14.10 -12.72
N GLY A 406 40.99 -14.17 -11.89
CA GLY A 406 40.54 -15.40 -11.19
C GLY A 406 39.58 -16.25 -12.03
N GLU A 407 39.34 -17.50 -11.59
CA GLU A 407 38.27 -18.33 -12.16
C GLU A 407 36.92 -17.60 -12.14
N PHE A 408 36.12 -17.78 -13.18
CA PHE A 408 34.78 -17.19 -13.26
C PHE A 408 33.93 -17.68 -12.08
N VAL A 409 33.76 -16.83 -11.06
CA VAL A 409 32.83 -17.10 -9.96
C VAL A 409 31.42 -16.84 -10.49
N ALA A 410 30.60 -17.88 -10.56
CA ALA A 410 29.20 -17.75 -10.96
C ALA A 410 28.50 -16.67 -10.12
N ASN A 411 27.78 -15.76 -10.79
CA ASN A 411 27.07 -14.67 -10.12
C ASN A 411 26.14 -15.24 -9.03
N ARG A 412 26.36 -14.84 -7.77
CA ARG A 412 25.62 -15.34 -6.60
C ARG A 412 24.11 -15.17 -6.74
N GLN A 413 23.64 -14.15 -7.45
CA GLN A 413 22.21 -13.90 -7.66
C GLN A 413 21.58 -14.97 -8.55
N LEU A 414 22.34 -15.56 -9.47
CA LEU A 414 21.87 -16.66 -10.31
C LEU A 414 21.60 -17.93 -9.48
N ALA A 415 22.37 -18.15 -8.41
CA ALA A 415 22.18 -19.29 -7.51
C ALA A 415 20.79 -19.30 -6.84
N ASN A 416 20.15 -18.13 -6.69
CA ASN A 416 18.77 -18.04 -6.20
C ASN A 416 17.77 -18.73 -7.14
N TYR A 417 18.16 -19.03 -8.38
CA TYR A 417 17.33 -19.67 -9.40
C TYR A 417 17.79 -21.08 -9.78
N ALA A 418 18.70 -21.69 -9.01
CA ALA A 418 19.23 -23.03 -9.29
C ALA A 418 18.14 -24.12 -9.40
N HIS A 419 16.97 -23.91 -8.80
CA HIS A 419 15.81 -24.80 -8.93
C HIS A 419 15.15 -24.78 -10.32
N LEU A 420 15.50 -23.83 -11.19
CA LEU A 420 14.98 -23.71 -12.55
C LEU A 420 15.88 -24.33 -13.62
N GLY A 421 17.20 -24.35 -13.38
CA GLY A 421 18.20 -24.91 -14.29
C GLY A 421 19.62 -24.74 -13.73
N GLU A 422 20.60 -25.37 -14.39
CA GLU A 422 22.00 -25.40 -13.96
C GLU A 422 22.84 -24.28 -14.62
N SER A 423 22.32 -23.66 -15.68
CA SER A 423 22.96 -22.54 -16.39
C SER A 423 22.04 -21.32 -16.52
N ALA A 424 22.64 -20.13 -16.73
CA ALA A 424 21.90 -18.90 -16.95
C ALA A 424 20.91 -19.00 -18.13
N ARG A 425 21.31 -19.71 -19.19
CA ARG A 425 20.47 -19.96 -20.37
C ARG A 425 19.28 -20.85 -20.03
N GLU A 426 19.49 -21.93 -19.29
CA GLU A 426 18.40 -22.82 -18.87
C GLU A 426 17.41 -22.10 -17.96
N ILE A 427 17.90 -21.33 -16.99
CA ILE A 427 17.08 -20.53 -16.07
C ILE A 427 16.23 -19.53 -16.88
N ALA A 428 16.84 -18.79 -17.82
CA ALA A 428 16.13 -17.83 -18.65
C ALA A 428 15.07 -18.47 -19.57
N LEU A 429 15.32 -19.68 -20.05
CA LEU A 429 14.40 -20.43 -20.92
C LEU A 429 13.38 -21.27 -20.14
N ALA A 430 13.53 -21.43 -18.82
CA ALA A 430 12.66 -22.28 -18.00
C ALA A 430 11.15 -21.91 -18.09
N PRO A 431 10.73 -20.62 -18.16
CA PRO A 431 9.32 -20.29 -18.35
C PRO A 431 8.72 -20.84 -19.66
N ILE A 432 9.55 -21.04 -20.68
CA ILE A 432 9.14 -21.53 -22.00
C ILE A 432 9.29 -23.05 -22.08
N LEU A 433 10.43 -23.59 -21.65
CA LEU A 433 10.78 -25.01 -21.77
C LEU A 433 10.15 -25.87 -20.66
N HIS A 434 9.93 -25.29 -19.48
CA HIS A 434 9.43 -25.98 -18.29
C HIS A 434 8.31 -25.19 -17.60
N PRO A 435 7.23 -24.81 -18.32
CA PRO A 435 6.20 -23.91 -17.81
C PRO A 435 5.53 -24.46 -16.54
N MET A 436 5.33 -25.79 -16.45
CA MET A 436 4.74 -26.40 -15.27
C MET A 436 5.61 -26.33 -14.02
N ARG A 437 6.94 -26.36 -14.18
CA ARG A 437 7.88 -26.18 -13.06
C ARG A 437 7.76 -24.77 -12.51
N VAL A 438 7.76 -23.78 -13.41
CA VAL A 438 7.58 -22.37 -13.06
C VAL A 438 6.22 -22.15 -12.39
N ILE A 439 5.11 -22.61 -12.99
CA ILE A 439 3.77 -22.46 -12.41
C ILE A 439 3.70 -23.06 -11.01
N ARG A 440 4.25 -24.27 -10.77
CA ARG A 440 4.25 -24.88 -9.43
C ARG A 440 5.04 -24.04 -8.42
N ALA A 441 6.19 -23.50 -8.81
CA ALA A 441 6.98 -22.61 -7.97
C ALA A 441 6.21 -21.31 -7.65
N MET A 442 5.50 -20.75 -8.63
CA MET A 442 4.65 -19.55 -8.44
C MET A 442 3.45 -19.79 -7.50
N LEU A 443 2.95 -21.03 -7.43
CA LEU A 443 1.79 -21.39 -6.61
C LEU A 443 2.14 -21.84 -5.19
N LEU A 444 3.42 -21.78 -4.80
CA LEU A 444 3.82 -22.03 -3.42
C LEU A 444 3.09 -21.05 -2.47
N PRO A 445 2.62 -21.49 -1.28
CA PRO A 445 1.78 -20.68 -0.41
C PRO A 445 2.38 -19.29 -0.12
N ASP A 446 3.67 -19.22 0.17
CA ASP A 446 4.44 -18.04 0.53
C ASP A 446 4.53 -17.04 -0.64
N ARG A 447 4.55 -17.57 -1.87
CA ARG A 447 4.53 -16.79 -3.11
C ARG A 447 3.15 -16.17 -3.32
N LEU A 448 2.08 -16.92 -3.05
CA LEU A 448 0.71 -16.40 -3.10
C LEU A 448 0.49 -15.28 -2.07
N VAL A 449 1.07 -15.39 -0.87
CA VAL A 449 1.03 -14.28 0.12
C VAL A 449 1.62 -13.02 -0.47
N SER A 450 2.74 -13.15 -1.17
CA SER A 450 3.46 -12.02 -1.76
C SER A 450 2.68 -11.37 -2.92
N VAL A 451 1.92 -12.15 -3.67
CA VAL A 451 0.94 -11.63 -4.63
C VAL A 451 -0.15 -10.81 -3.93
N LEU A 452 -0.69 -11.31 -2.82
CA LEU A 452 -1.68 -10.56 -2.04
C LEU A 452 -1.08 -9.27 -1.47
N ARG A 453 0.19 -9.30 -1.03
CA ARG A 453 0.92 -8.13 -0.54
C ARG A 453 1.10 -7.05 -1.59
N VAL A 454 1.26 -7.43 -2.86
CA VAL A 454 1.33 -6.49 -4.00
C VAL A 454 -0.05 -5.93 -4.35
N LEU A 455 -1.09 -6.78 -4.39
CA LEU A 455 -2.40 -6.40 -4.94
C LEU A 455 -3.36 -5.77 -3.91
N ALA A 456 -3.27 -6.15 -2.64
CA ALA A 456 -4.18 -5.67 -1.59
C ALA A 456 -4.07 -4.15 -1.36
N PRO A 457 -2.88 -3.51 -1.33
CA PRO A 457 -2.78 -2.06 -1.13
C PRO A 457 -3.51 -1.24 -2.20
N VAL A 458 -3.66 -1.77 -3.42
CA VAL A 458 -4.42 -1.13 -4.51
C VAL A 458 -5.85 -1.67 -4.64
N GLY A 459 -6.34 -2.40 -3.63
CA GLY A 459 -7.66 -3.00 -3.60
C GLY A 459 -7.96 -3.95 -4.75
N PHE A 460 -6.95 -4.70 -5.22
CA PHE A 460 -7.04 -5.63 -6.35
C PHE A 460 -7.48 -4.99 -7.69
N LEU A 461 -7.45 -3.66 -7.79
CA LEU A 461 -7.84 -2.94 -9.00
C LEU A 461 -7.02 -3.35 -10.22
N ALA A 462 -5.74 -3.71 -10.03
CA ALA A 462 -4.86 -4.16 -11.11
C ALA A 462 -5.43 -5.36 -11.89
N ILE A 463 -6.13 -6.28 -11.23
CA ILE A 463 -6.71 -7.48 -11.88
C ILE A 463 -7.77 -7.10 -12.92
N VAL A 464 -8.46 -5.97 -12.74
CA VAL A 464 -9.51 -5.50 -13.66
C VAL A 464 -8.94 -5.08 -15.02
N SER A 465 -7.62 -4.89 -15.11
CA SER A 465 -6.91 -4.53 -16.34
C SER A 465 -5.87 -5.59 -16.74
N PRO A 466 -6.27 -6.73 -17.33
CA PRO A 466 -5.36 -7.83 -17.66
C PRO A 466 -4.16 -7.43 -18.54
N LEU A 467 -4.36 -6.53 -19.50
CA LEU A 467 -3.26 -6.01 -20.33
C LEU A 467 -2.20 -5.28 -19.49
N TRP A 468 -2.63 -4.50 -18.50
CA TRP A 468 -1.71 -3.77 -17.63
C TRP A 468 -1.16 -4.63 -16.51
N LEU A 469 -1.87 -5.70 -16.15
CA LEU A 469 -1.39 -6.71 -15.20
C LEU A 469 -0.11 -7.40 -15.71
N LEU A 470 0.12 -7.44 -17.04
CA LEU A 470 1.37 -7.93 -17.63
C LEU A 470 2.60 -7.21 -17.09
N LEU A 471 2.49 -5.93 -16.68
CA LEU A 471 3.61 -5.17 -16.11
C LEU A 471 4.16 -5.80 -14.82
N LEU A 472 3.37 -6.62 -14.11
CA LEU A 472 3.82 -7.37 -12.94
C LEU A 472 4.63 -8.62 -13.29
N GLY A 473 4.61 -9.06 -14.55
CA GLY A 473 5.26 -10.29 -15.00
C GLY A 473 6.76 -10.31 -14.71
N PRO A 474 7.56 -9.33 -15.20
CA PRO A 474 9.00 -9.34 -14.96
C PRO A 474 9.38 -9.25 -13.47
N PRO A 475 8.85 -8.31 -12.66
CA PRO A 475 9.10 -8.30 -11.22
C PRO A 475 8.73 -9.62 -10.53
N TYR A 476 7.67 -10.29 -10.97
CA TYR A 476 7.30 -11.60 -10.44
C TYR A 476 8.41 -12.63 -10.70
N LEU A 477 8.93 -12.69 -11.93
CA LEU A 477 9.99 -13.63 -12.31
C LEU A 477 11.33 -13.30 -11.61
N THR A 478 11.65 -12.02 -11.42
CA THR A 478 12.94 -11.61 -10.83
C THR A 478 12.92 -11.46 -9.30
N THR A 479 11.76 -11.51 -8.66
CA THR A 479 11.66 -11.36 -7.20
C THR A 479 10.86 -12.49 -6.54
N ILE A 480 9.63 -12.76 -7.00
CA ILE A 480 8.78 -13.78 -6.37
C ILE A 480 9.26 -15.20 -6.73
N LEU A 481 9.69 -15.44 -7.95
CA LEU A 481 10.18 -16.76 -8.36
C LEU A 481 11.55 -17.11 -7.76
N SER A 482 12.25 -16.16 -7.14
CA SER A 482 13.52 -16.40 -6.46
C SER A 482 13.40 -17.49 -5.39
N GLY A 483 14.46 -18.28 -5.24
CA GLY A 483 14.64 -19.25 -4.16
C GLY A 483 15.05 -18.62 -2.82
N TRP A 484 15.41 -17.34 -2.80
CA TRP A 484 15.86 -16.66 -1.58
C TRP A 484 14.76 -15.88 -0.89
N GLU A 485 14.56 -16.16 0.40
CA GLU A 485 13.47 -15.60 1.21
C GLU A 485 13.45 -14.08 1.28
N GLY A 486 14.62 -13.45 1.36
CA GLY A 486 14.73 -12.00 1.43
C GLY A 486 14.11 -11.28 0.23
N GLN A 487 14.05 -11.93 -0.94
CA GLN A 487 13.43 -11.41 -2.17
C GLN A 487 11.94 -11.69 -2.21
N TYR A 488 11.54 -12.96 -2.13
CA TYR A 488 10.14 -13.29 -2.37
C TYR A 488 9.20 -12.86 -1.24
N ASN A 489 9.68 -12.71 0.00
CA ASN A 489 8.81 -12.36 1.14
C ASN A 489 8.41 -10.87 1.16
N LEU A 490 9.07 -10.01 0.38
CA LEU A 490 8.77 -8.58 0.26
C LEU A 490 8.80 -7.80 1.60
N HIS A 491 9.57 -8.25 2.60
CA HIS A 491 9.79 -7.53 3.86
C HIS A 491 10.92 -6.49 3.80
N THR A 492 11.62 -6.44 2.67
CA THR A 492 12.78 -5.59 2.36
C THR A 492 12.49 -4.71 1.14
N HIS A 493 13.53 -4.07 0.57
CA HIS A 493 13.42 -3.17 -0.57
C HIS A 493 12.96 -3.86 -1.87
N TYR A 494 13.07 -5.19 -2.00
CA TYR A 494 12.69 -5.93 -3.22
C TYR A 494 11.21 -5.79 -3.61
N GLY A 495 10.35 -5.28 -2.72
CA GLY A 495 8.98 -4.92 -3.08
C GLY A 495 8.84 -3.70 -4.00
N LEU A 496 9.86 -2.84 -4.09
CA LEU A 496 9.80 -1.57 -4.83
C LEU A 496 9.54 -1.75 -6.32
N VAL A 497 10.12 -2.78 -6.94
CA VAL A 497 9.97 -3.07 -8.37
C VAL A 497 8.51 -3.33 -8.79
N PHE A 498 7.62 -3.68 -7.84
CA PHE A 498 6.20 -3.86 -8.10
C PHE A 498 5.38 -2.57 -8.03
N VAL A 499 5.88 -1.54 -7.33
CA VAL A 499 5.09 -0.35 -6.98
C VAL A 499 4.62 0.36 -8.25
N ALA A 500 5.52 0.81 -9.11
CA ALA A 500 5.09 1.52 -10.33
C ALA A 500 4.15 0.67 -11.22
N PRO A 501 4.50 -0.59 -11.58
CA PRO A 501 3.61 -1.49 -12.32
C PRO A 501 2.20 -1.64 -11.71
N VAL A 502 2.09 -1.91 -10.41
CA VAL A 502 0.80 -2.21 -9.76
C VAL A 502 -0.09 -0.97 -9.70
N TYR A 503 0.49 0.21 -9.47
CA TYR A 503 -0.27 1.47 -9.47
C TYR A 503 -0.75 1.85 -10.87
N LEU A 504 0.07 1.65 -11.91
CA LEU A 504 -0.38 1.87 -13.30
C LEU A 504 -1.52 0.93 -13.68
N ALA A 505 -1.40 -0.35 -13.33
CA ALA A 505 -2.47 -1.33 -13.57
C ALA A 505 -3.75 -1.00 -12.78
N ALA A 506 -3.62 -0.53 -11.55
CA ALA A 506 -4.75 -0.11 -10.71
C ALA A 506 -5.50 1.11 -11.28
N ILE A 507 -4.78 2.11 -11.80
CA ILE A 507 -5.39 3.28 -12.46
C ILE A 507 -6.24 2.84 -13.66
N GLU A 508 -5.71 1.95 -14.48
CA GLU A 508 -6.43 1.46 -15.66
C GLU A 508 -7.56 0.48 -15.33
N GLY A 509 -7.39 -0.30 -14.27
CA GLY A 509 -8.46 -1.10 -13.68
C GLY A 509 -9.61 -0.22 -13.22
N TRP A 510 -9.32 0.86 -12.50
CA TRP A 510 -10.33 1.82 -12.07
C TRP A 510 -11.05 2.48 -13.26
N ARG A 511 -10.30 2.95 -14.27
CA ARG A 511 -10.91 3.54 -15.48
C ARG A 511 -11.92 2.61 -16.16
N ARG A 512 -11.66 1.29 -16.18
CA ARG A 512 -12.61 0.29 -16.68
C ARG A 512 -13.84 0.16 -15.79
N LEU A 513 -13.67 0.24 -14.47
CA LEU A 513 -14.80 0.25 -13.52
C LEU A 513 -15.66 1.51 -13.66
N GLU A 514 -15.06 2.68 -13.90
CA GLU A 514 -15.80 3.91 -14.17
C GLU A 514 -16.71 3.75 -15.38
N ALA A 515 -16.17 3.23 -16.48
CA ALA A 515 -16.97 2.96 -17.68
C ALA A 515 -18.10 1.94 -17.40
N ARG A 516 -17.82 0.89 -16.62
CA ARG A 516 -18.80 -0.15 -16.26
C ARG A 516 -19.89 0.33 -15.30
N PHE A 517 -19.58 1.28 -14.42
CA PHE A 517 -20.46 1.75 -13.35
C PHE A 517 -20.79 3.24 -13.46
N ALA A 518 -20.76 3.80 -14.68
CA ALA A 518 -21.02 5.22 -14.93
C ALA A 518 -22.34 5.71 -14.33
N GLU A 519 -23.39 4.88 -14.43
CA GLU A 519 -24.73 5.17 -13.88
C GLU A 519 -24.90 4.80 -12.40
N ARG A 520 -23.87 4.22 -11.76
CA ARG A 520 -23.93 3.71 -10.38
C ARG A 520 -22.76 4.24 -9.53
N PRO A 521 -22.68 5.56 -9.30
CA PRO A 521 -21.55 6.17 -8.59
C PRO A 521 -21.36 5.61 -7.17
N GLN A 522 -22.43 5.15 -6.51
CA GLN A 522 -22.36 4.54 -5.18
C GLN A 522 -21.52 3.25 -5.17
N ARG A 523 -21.47 2.50 -6.28
CA ARG A 523 -20.59 1.32 -6.41
C ARG A 523 -19.12 1.73 -6.46
N LEU A 524 -18.79 2.78 -7.22
CA LEU A 524 -17.43 3.31 -7.26
C LEU A 524 -17.01 3.84 -5.89
N GLN A 525 -17.88 4.58 -5.21
CA GLN A 525 -17.65 5.05 -3.84
C GLN A 525 -17.38 3.90 -2.86
N THR A 526 -18.13 2.81 -2.98
CA THR A 526 -17.94 1.58 -2.21
C THR A 526 -16.57 0.96 -2.49
N ILE A 527 -16.20 0.82 -3.78
CA ILE A 527 -14.91 0.22 -4.18
C ILE A 527 -13.74 1.08 -3.71
N ALA A 528 -13.82 2.40 -3.84
CA ALA A 528 -12.79 3.31 -3.32
C ALA A 528 -12.60 3.15 -1.81
N LEU A 529 -13.68 2.96 -1.06
CA LEU A 529 -13.60 2.74 0.39
C LEU A 529 -12.94 1.39 0.71
N VAL A 530 -13.27 0.35 -0.05
CA VAL A 530 -12.62 -0.96 0.06
C VAL A 530 -11.11 -0.83 -0.20
N VAL A 531 -10.69 -0.07 -1.22
CA VAL A 531 -9.27 0.20 -1.50
C VAL A 531 -8.58 0.87 -0.30
N VAL A 532 -9.19 1.90 0.28
CA VAL A 532 -8.64 2.58 1.48
C VAL A 532 -8.52 1.59 2.64
N CYS A 533 -9.57 0.82 2.92
CA CYS A 533 -9.54 -0.18 3.99
C CYS A 533 -8.42 -1.20 3.78
N LEU A 534 -8.32 -1.77 2.57
CA LEU A 534 -7.29 -2.75 2.25
C LEU A 534 -5.88 -2.18 2.37
N ALA A 535 -5.65 -0.94 1.91
CA ALA A 535 -4.37 -0.27 2.08
C ALA A 535 -4.00 -0.08 3.55
N VAL A 536 -4.93 0.38 4.40
CA VAL A 536 -4.71 0.54 5.86
C VAL A 536 -4.43 -0.80 6.53
N LEU A 537 -5.13 -1.85 6.13
CA LEU A 537 -4.93 -3.20 6.68
C LEU A 537 -3.58 -3.77 6.28
N SER A 538 -3.20 -3.64 5.01
CA SER A 538 -1.87 -4.01 4.54
C SER A 538 -0.76 -3.27 5.29
N ALA A 539 -0.92 -1.97 5.53
CA ALA A 539 0.06 -1.20 6.31
C ALA A 539 0.17 -1.71 7.76
N ASN A 540 -0.95 -2.07 8.38
CA ASN A 540 -0.98 -2.57 9.76
C ASN A 540 -0.34 -3.96 9.93
N GLU A 541 -0.58 -4.88 9.00
CA GLU A 541 0.07 -6.21 8.97
C GLU A 541 1.60 -6.08 8.93
N TYR A 542 2.09 -5.17 8.10
CA TYR A 542 3.51 -4.95 7.90
C TYR A 542 4.16 -4.14 9.02
N ARG A 543 3.40 -3.40 9.84
CA ARG A 543 3.95 -2.63 10.98
C ARG A 543 4.32 -3.53 12.16
N LYS A 544 5.39 -4.32 11.96
CA LYS A 544 6.21 -4.96 13.01
C LYS A 544 7.60 -4.33 13.10
N PHE A 545 7.76 -3.12 12.57
CA PHE A 545 9.03 -2.38 12.60
C PHE A 545 9.36 -1.85 14.00
N ARG A 546 10.58 -2.09 14.48
CA ARG A 546 11.15 -1.44 15.66
C ARG A 546 12.28 -0.53 15.22
N LEU A 547 12.07 0.78 15.35
CA LEU A 547 13.08 1.82 15.10
C LEU A 547 14.44 1.57 15.81
N SER A 548 14.44 0.80 16.89
CA SER A 548 15.60 0.50 17.73
C SER A 548 16.33 -0.80 17.39
N ARG A 549 15.89 -1.57 16.40
CA ARG A 549 16.59 -2.80 15.98
C ARG A 549 17.02 -2.67 14.52
N PRO A 550 18.26 -3.05 14.17
CA PRO A 550 18.66 -3.07 12.77
C PRO A 550 17.80 -4.11 12.03
N LEU A 551 17.32 -3.75 10.84
CA LEU A 551 16.28 -4.50 10.11
C LEU A 551 16.71 -5.95 9.90
N LYS A 552 17.94 -6.19 9.40
CA LYS A 552 18.51 -7.53 9.17
C LYS A 552 18.73 -8.36 10.46
N TRP A 553 18.61 -7.76 11.66
CA TRP A 553 18.82 -8.42 12.96
C TRP A 553 17.55 -8.51 13.82
N THR A 554 16.40 -8.08 13.30
CA THR A 554 15.12 -8.38 13.95
C THR A 554 14.82 -9.87 13.85
N HIS A 555 14.15 -10.42 14.88
CA HIS A 555 13.84 -11.86 14.98
C HIS A 555 13.08 -12.42 13.76
N GLU A 556 12.43 -11.56 12.95
CA GLU A 556 11.80 -11.88 11.66
C GLU A 556 12.78 -12.33 10.57
N TYR A 557 14.08 -12.07 10.72
CA TYR A 557 15.14 -12.43 9.76
C TYR A 557 16.01 -13.61 10.24
N ARG A 558 15.70 -14.19 11.42
CA ARG A 558 16.48 -15.30 12.01
C ARG A 558 15.77 -16.65 12.01
N THR A 559 14.56 -16.72 11.46
CA THR A 559 13.80 -17.99 11.35
C THR A 559 13.79 -18.46 9.92
#